data_AF-A0A5M3WBH7-F1
#
_entry.id   AF-A0A5M3WBH7-F1
#
_cell.length_a   1.000
_cell.length_b   1.000
_cell.length_c   1.000
_cell.angle_alpha   90.00
_cell.angle_beta   90.00
_cell.angle_gamma   90.00
#
_symmetry.space_group_name_H-M   'P 1'
#
loop_
_entity.id
_entity.type
_entity.pdbx_description
1 polymer ?
#
loop_
_entity_poly.entity_id
_entity_poly.type
_entity_poly.pdbx_seq_one_letter_code
_entity_poly.pdbx_strand_id
1 'polypeptide(L)' 'MLITDEELALAAARAGAAVVRARYGASLARVEKSAGDFATAADIEARAGARARTARNAGGWSIRCAAR' A
#
# COMPACT_ATOMS: atom_id res chain seq x y z
N MET A 1 13.25 -2.18 -13.99
CA MET A 1 12.12 -1.62 -14.77
C MET A 1 11.66 -0.37 -14.08
N LEU A 2 11.85 0.80 -14.70
CA LEU A 2 11.35 2.06 -14.17
C LEU A 2 9.90 2.21 -14.63
N ILE A 3 8.94 2.17 -13.69
CA ILE A 3 7.54 2.50 -13.97
C ILE A 3 7.29 3.97 -13.59
N THR A 4 6.31 4.60 -14.23
CA THR A 4 5.90 5.98 -13.92
C THR A 4 5.25 6.04 -12.53
N ASP A 5 5.14 7.24 -11.96
CA ASP A 5 4.50 7.42 -10.66
C ASP A 5 3.00 7.08 -10.72
N GLU A 6 2.36 7.32 -11.86
CA GLU A 6 0.97 6.91 -12.14
C GLU A 6 0.84 5.37 -12.14
N GLU A 7 1.69 4.68 -12.89
CA GLU A 7 1.70 3.21 -12.95
C GLU A 7 2.00 2.62 -11.57
N LEU A 8 2.88 3.26 -10.80
CA LEU A 8 3.18 2.87 -9.44
C LEU A 8 1.96 3.03 -8.52
N ALA A 9 1.28 4.18 -8.58
CA ALA A 9 0.09 4.46 -7.78
C ALA A 9 -1.02 3.46 -8.09
N LEU A 10 -1.28 3.19 -9.38
CA LEU A 10 -2.25 2.19 -9.82
C LEU A 10 -1.90 0.79 -9.31
N ALA A 11 -0.63 0.39 -9.41
CA ALA A 11 -0.21 -0.92 -8.95
C ALA A 11 -0.28 -1.06 -7.42
N ALA A 12 0.07 -0.02 -6.67
CA ALA A 12 -0.03 -0.01 -5.21
C ALA A 12 -1.50 -0.07 -4.76
N ALA A 13 -2.37 0.72 -5.40
CA ALA A 13 -3.81 0.72 -5.11
C ALA A 13 -4.46 -0.65 -5.41
N ARG A 14 -4.11 -1.27 -6.55
CA ARG A 14 -4.60 -2.62 -6.90
C ARG A 14 -4.14 -3.66 -5.89
N ALA A 15 -2.88 -3.62 -5.46
CA ALA A 15 -2.35 -4.53 -4.45
C ALA A 15 -3.09 -4.41 -3.11
N GLY A 16 -3.32 -3.18 -2.62
CA GLY A 16 -4.10 -2.95 -1.41
C GLY A 16 -5.56 -3.41 -1.55
N ALA A 17 -6.20 -3.10 -2.68
CA ALA A 17 -7.59 -3.50 -2.92
C ALA A 17 -7.78 -5.03 -3.02
N ALA A 18 -6.78 -5.77 -3.50
CA ALA A 18 -6.83 -7.23 -3.53
C ALA A 18 -6.87 -7.82 -2.12
N VAL A 19 -6.07 -7.26 -1.19
CA VAL A 19 -6.05 -7.68 0.21
C VAL A 19 -7.39 -7.39 0.89
N VAL A 20 -7.92 -6.17 0.74
CA VAL A 20 -9.21 -5.80 1.33
C VAL A 20 -10.32 -6.70 0.81
N ARG A 21 -10.35 -6.98 -0.49
CA ARG A 21 -11.34 -7.91 -1.08
C ARG A 21 -11.22 -9.33 -0.54
N ALA A 22 -10.01 -9.84 -0.34
CA ALA A 22 -9.80 -11.18 0.20
C ALA A 22 -10.26 -11.32 1.67
N ARG A 23 -10.31 -10.22 2.41
CA ARG A 23 -10.71 -10.17 3.82
C ARG A 23 -12.16 -9.68 4.01
N TYR A 24 -12.84 -9.27 2.94
CA TYR A 24 -14.20 -8.75 3.02
C TYR A 24 -15.17 -9.83 3.49
N GLY A 25 -16.02 -9.49 4.47
CA GLY A 25 -16.97 -10.42 5.08
C GLY A 25 -16.38 -11.34 6.15
N ALA A 26 -15.06 -11.32 6.38
CA ALA A 26 -14.45 -12.06 7.48
C ALA A 26 -14.61 -11.32 8.82
N SER A 27 -14.64 -12.07 9.92
CA SER A 27 -14.51 -11.48 11.26
C SER A 27 -13.07 -11.06 11.49
N LEU A 28 -12.84 -9.76 11.71
CA LEU A 28 -11.52 -9.17 11.89
C LEU A 28 -11.41 -8.52 13.26
N ALA A 29 -10.31 -8.80 13.96
CA ALA A 29 -10.03 -8.14 15.23
C ALA A 29 -9.79 -6.64 15.02
N ARG A 30 -10.36 -5.83 15.90
CA ARG A 30 -10.10 -4.39 15.97
C ARG A 30 -8.78 -4.17 16.70
N VAL A 31 -7.88 -3.45 16.07
CA VAL A 31 -6.63 -2.96 16.64
C VAL A 31 -6.84 -1.49 16.92
N GLU A 32 -6.95 -1.15 18.21
CA GLU A 32 -7.11 0.24 18.63
C GLU A 32 -5.93 1.08 18.17
N LYS A 33 -6.26 2.27 17.70
CA LYS A 33 -5.33 3.31 17.28
C LYS A 33 -5.63 4.53 18.17
N SER A 34 -4.71 5.49 18.19
CA SER A 34 -4.90 6.70 19.00
C SER A 34 -6.20 7.42 18.64
N ALA A 35 -6.79 8.12 19.61
CA ALA A 35 -7.99 8.97 19.42
C ALA A 35 -9.26 8.20 19.01
N GLY A 36 -9.43 6.95 19.46
CA GLY A 36 -10.64 6.16 19.21
C GLY A 36 -10.79 5.67 17.77
N ASP A 37 -9.73 5.80 16.97
CA ASP A 37 -9.62 5.18 15.65
C ASP A 37 -9.21 3.71 15.82
N PHE A 38 -9.47 2.89 14.80
CA PHE A 38 -9.05 1.48 14.82
C PHE A 38 -8.61 1.04 13.43
N ALA A 39 -7.73 0.06 13.39
CA ALA A 39 -7.38 -0.66 12.18
C ALA A 39 -7.76 -2.12 12.33
N THR A 40 -7.97 -2.80 11.21
CA THR A 40 -8.12 -4.25 11.18
C THR A 40 -6.88 -4.89 10.57
N ALA A 41 -6.77 -6.22 10.69
CA ALA A 41 -5.73 -6.96 9.98
C ALA A 41 -5.75 -6.69 8.46
N ALA A 42 -6.93 -6.46 7.87
CA ALA A 42 -7.05 -6.12 6.46
C ALA A 42 -6.39 -4.76 6.12
N ASP A 43 -6.54 -3.74 6.96
CA ASP A 43 -5.93 -2.43 6.76
C ASP A 43 -4.40 -2.50 6.84
N ILE A 44 -3.89 -3.25 7.82
CA ILE A 44 -2.45 -3.43 8.04
C ILE A 44 -1.83 -4.15 6.85
N GLU A 45 -2.43 -5.26 6.41
CA GLU A 45 -1.97 -6.04 5.27
C GLU A 45 -2.07 -5.25 3.95
N ALA A 46 -3.18 -4.52 3.73
CA ALA A 46 -3.38 -3.73 2.51
C ALA A 46 -2.35 -2.60 2.40
N ARG A 47 -2.08 -1.89 3.52
CA ARG A 47 -1.05 -0.86 3.58
C ARG A 47 0.34 -1.44 3.32
N ALA A 48 0.64 -2.61 3.87
CA ALA A 48 1.91 -3.29 3.63
C ALA A 48 2.07 -3.68 2.16
N GLY A 49 1.03 -4.22 1.52
CA GLY A 49 1.03 -4.56 0.10
C GLY A 49 1.29 -3.34 -0.80
N ALA A 50 0.63 -2.22 -0.53
CA ALA A 50 0.85 -0.96 -1.25
C ALA A 50 2.29 -0.45 -1.06
N ARG A 51 2.81 -0.43 0.19
CA ARG A 51 4.19 -0.02 0.50
C ARG A 51 5.24 -0.90 -0.14
N ALA A 52 5.03 -2.21 -0.17
CA ALA A 52 5.95 -3.12 -0.83
C ALA A 52 6.05 -2.81 -2.34
N ARG A 53 4.96 -2.34 -2.96
CA ARG A 53 4.97 -1.94 -4.38
C ARG A 53 5.73 -0.64 -4.61
N THR A 54 5.61 0.35 -3.71
CA THR A 54 6.35 1.62 -3.78
C THR A 54 7.85 1.43 -3.50
N ALA A 55 8.22 0.63 -2.50
CA ALA A 55 9.62 0.34 -2.17
C ALA A 55 10.36 -0.36 -3.32
N ARG A 56 9.70 -1.28 -4.05
CA ARG A 56 10.29 -1.95 -5.23
C ARG A 56 10.55 -1.02 -6.42
N ASN A 57 9.97 0.18 -6.44
CA ASN A 57 10.18 1.16 -7.49
C ASN A 57 11.15 2.30 -7.08
N ALA A 58 11.53 2.36 -5.80
CA ALA A 58 12.41 3.41 -5.26
C ALA A 58 13.83 3.39 -5.85
N GLY A 59 14.27 2.29 -6.46
CA GLY A 59 15.53 2.24 -7.23
C GLY A 59 15.57 3.21 -8.42
N GLY A 60 14.42 3.74 -8.84
CA GLY A 60 14.31 4.79 -9.86
C GLY A 60 14.22 6.22 -9.35
N TRP A 61 13.97 6.42 -8.06
CA TRP A 61 13.75 7.74 -7.46
C TRP A 61 15.04 8.57 -7.43
N SER A 62 16.18 7.91 -7.22
CA SER A 62 17.52 8.54 -7.28
C SER A 62 17.81 9.22 -8.63
N ILE A 63 17.34 8.66 -9.75
CA ILE A 63 17.62 9.21 -11.09
C ILE A 63 16.75 10.43 -11.40
N ARG A 64 15.51 10.48 -10.89
CA ARG A 64 14.54 11.55 -11.23
C ARG A 64 14.67 12.81 -10.36
N CYS A 65 15.06 12.69 -9.09
CA CYS A 65 15.32 13.87 -8.25
C CYS A 65 16.61 14.61 -8.60
N ALA A 66 17.59 13.95 -9.22
CA ALA A 66 18.83 14.58 -9.67
C ALA A 66 18.69 15.34 -11.01
N ALA A 67 17.56 15.17 -11.71
CA ALA A 67 17.31 15.75 -13.03
C ALA A 67 16.32 16.93 -13.01
N ARG A 68 16.03 17.51 -11.83
CA ARG A 68 15.17 18.69 -11.67
C ARG A 68 15.89 19.78 -10.89
#